data_AF-A0A8J4YG57-F1
#
_entry.id   AF-A0A8J4YG57-F1
#
_cell.length_a   1.000
_cell.length_b   1.000
_cell.length_c   1.000
_cell.angle_alpha   90.00
_cell.angle_beta   90.00
_cell.angle_gamma   90.00
#
_symmetry.space_group_name_H-M   'P 1'
#
loop_
_entity.id
_entity.type
_entity.pdbx_description
1 polymer ?
#
loop_
_entity_poly.entity_id
_entity_poly.type
_entity_poly.pdbx_seq_one_letter_code
_entity_poly.pdbx_strand_id
1 'polypeptide(L)'
;MVFRREARFSRCFCSTTRSRRRFFFAAAASTAGEVLEVWRRANIPTSDVSWVKKKILKLYEEYGALAKSKSRKTETEEMKRCIFRDSLEDMFGIAHSKAMEAKIPEEDKAFLEAQREDRQTCSFDWRGREAVARKLGRKRRKRQRMEE
;
A
#
# COMPACT_ATOMS: atom_id res chain seq x y z
N MET A 1 53.33 -27.72 -3.86
CA MET A 1 51.92 -27.88 -4.24
C MET A 1 51.23 -26.53 -4.12
N VAL A 2 50.96 -25.86 -5.23
CA VAL A 2 50.30 -24.54 -5.27
C VAL A 2 48.81 -24.78 -5.54
N PHE A 3 47.97 -24.64 -4.51
CA PHE A 3 46.53 -24.71 -4.68
C PHE A 3 46.01 -23.37 -5.19
N ARG A 4 45.62 -23.35 -6.47
CA ARG A 4 44.73 -22.34 -7.05
C ARG A 4 43.42 -22.28 -6.26
N ARG A 5 42.95 -21.08 -5.93
CA ARG A 5 41.52 -20.77 -5.89
C ARG A 5 41.28 -19.41 -6.52
N GLU A 6 40.93 -19.45 -7.81
CA GLU A 6 40.20 -18.39 -8.50
C GLU A 6 38.87 -18.15 -7.78
N ALA A 7 38.71 -16.99 -7.14
CA ALA A 7 37.40 -16.53 -6.72
C ALA A 7 36.68 -15.92 -7.93
N ARG A 8 35.92 -16.76 -8.65
CA ARG A 8 34.89 -16.28 -9.57
C ARG A 8 33.76 -15.71 -8.73
N PHE A 9 33.81 -14.41 -8.47
CA PHE A 9 32.69 -13.69 -7.90
C PHE A 9 31.59 -13.63 -8.97
N SER A 10 30.67 -14.59 -8.90
CA SER A 10 29.54 -14.76 -9.79
C SER A 10 28.69 -13.49 -9.82
N ARG A 11 28.71 -12.82 -10.97
CA ARG A 11 27.69 -11.85 -11.40
C ARG A 11 26.36 -12.59 -11.53
N CYS A 12 25.52 -12.56 -10.50
CA CYS A 12 24.10 -12.88 -10.64
C CYS A 12 23.25 -12.33 -9.48
N PHE A 13 23.25 -11.01 -9.29
CA PHE A 13 22.39 -10.35 -8.28
C PHE A 13 21.26 -9.49 -8.89
N CYS A 14 21.12 -9.44 -10.23
CA CYS A 14 20.19 -8.52 -10.91
C CYS A 14 18.91 -9.17 -11.49
N SER A 15 18.80 -10.50 -11.54
CA SER A 15 17.64 -11.20 -12.16
C SER A 15 16.47 -11.44 -11.20
N THR A 16 16.73 -11.64 -9.92
CA THR A 16 15.72 -12.09 -8.95
C THR A 16 14.74 -10.98 -8.53
N THR A 17 15.21 -9.74 -8.45
CA THR A 17 14.39 -8.58 -8.04
C THR A 17 13.45 -8.10 -9.15
N ARG A 18 13.90 -8.14 -10.42
CA ARG A 18 13.10 -7.75 -11.60
C ARG A 18 11.94 -8.72 -11.85
N SER A 19 12.17 -10.02 -11.67
CA SER A 19 11.14 -11.07 -11.81
C SER A 19 10.07 -10.98 -10.73
N ARG A 20 10.46 -10.76 -9.46
CA ARG A 20 9.51 -10.53 -8.35
C ARG A 20 8.62 -9.32 -8.59
N ARG A 21 9.20 -8.21 -9.05
CA ARG A 21 8.44 -6.98 -9.32
C ARG A 21 7.42 -7.19 -10.45
N ARG A 22 7.81 -7.84 -11.56
CA ARG A 22 6.91 -8.17 -12.68
C ARG A 22 5.75 -9.08 -12.27
N PHE A 23 6.04 -10.15 -11.53
CA PHE A 23 5.00 -11.04 -11.01
C PHE A 23 4.00 -10.28 -10.15
N PHE A 24 4.49 -9.38 -9.30
CA PHE A 24 3.64 -8.59 -8.43
C PHE A 24 2.76 -7.58 -9.18
N PHE A 25 3.31 -6.92 -10.21
CA PHE A 25 2.52 -6.05 -11.09
C PHE A 25 1.41 -6.83 -11.81
N ALA A 26 1.69 -8.06 -12.25
CA ALA A 26 0.69 -8.93 -12.88
C ALA A 26 -0.39 -9.37 -11.87
N ALA A 27 0.01 -9.78 -10.66
CA ALA A 27 -0.92 -10.14 -9.59
C ALA A 27 -1.82 -8.97 -9.19
N ALA A 28 -1.23 -7.79 -8.96
CA ALA A 28 -1.98 -6.56 -8.65
C ALA A 28 -2.95 -6.18 -9.78
N ALA A 29 -2.60 -6.46 -11.03
CA ALA A 29 -3.50 -6.24 -12.16
C ALA A 29 -4.66 -7.22 -12.21
N SER A 30 -4.44 -8.51 -11.88
CA SER A 30 -5.51 -9.52 -11.76
C SER A 30 -6.48 -9.13 -10.65
N THR A 31 -5.96 -8.89 -9.44
CA THR A 31 -6.78 -8.50 -8.28
C THR A 31 -7.56 -7.21 -8.54
N ALA A 32 -6.95 -6.20 -9.18
CA ALA A 32 -7.66 -4.99 -9.56
C ALA A 32 -8.83 -5.28 -10.52
N GLY A 33 -8.66 -6.22 -11.47
CA GLY A 33 -9.71 -6.63 -12.38
C GLY A 33 -10.89 -7.29 -11.65
N GLU A 34 -10.59 -8.25 -10.77
CA GLU A 34 -11.59 -8.96 -9.96
C GLU A 34 -12.38 -8.00 -9.07
N VAL A 35 -11.69 -7.07 -8.39
CA VAL A 35 -12.35 -6.08 -7.54
C VAL A 35 -13.28 -5.20 -8.38
N LEU A 36 -12.80 -4.67 -9.51
CA LEU A 36 -13.62 -3.83 -10.39
C LEU A 36 -14.83 -4.57 -10.97
N GLU A 37 -14.74 -5.88 -11.16
CA GLU A 37 -15.88 -6.68 -11.61
C GLU A 37 -16.99 -6.72 -10.55
N VAL A 38 -16.64 -6.86 -9.27
CA VAL A 38 -17.61 -6.79 -8.17
C VAL A 38 -18.36 -5.46 -8.17
N TRP A 39 -17.61 -4.35 -8.27
CA TRP A 39 -18.20 -3.01 -8.32
C TRP A 39 -19.05 -2.77 -9.59
N ARG A 40 -18.64 -3.33 -10.73
CA ARG A 40 -19.41 -3.26 -11.97
C ARG A 40 -20.73 -4.02 -11.86
N ARG A 41 -20.74 -5.19 -11.21
CA ARG A 41 -21.97 -5.97 -10.95
C ARG A 41 -22.93 -5.21 -10.04
N ALA A 42 -22.41 -4.42 -9.10
CA ALA A 42 -23.18 -3.52 -8.24
C ALA A 42 -23.61 -2.20 -8.94
N ASN A 43 -23.27 -2.01 -10.23
CA ASN A 43 -23.53 -0.78 -10.99
C ASN A 43 -22.98 0.50 -10.34
N ILE A 44 -21.91 0.37 -9.54
CA ILE A 44 -21.25 1.49 -8.87
C ILE A 44 -20.11 1.99 -9.78
N PRO A 45 -20.04 3.29 -10.09
CA PRO A 45 -18.96 3.82 -10.90
C PRO A 45 -17.64 3.76 -10.12
N THR A 46 -16.67 3.08 -10.71
CA THR A 46 -15.33 2.92 -10.16
C THR A 46 -14.37 3.97 -10.71
N SER A 47 -13.34 4.32 -9.94
CA SER A 47 -12.18 5.05 -10.48
C SER A 47 -11.37 4.23 -11.49
N ASP A 48 -10.46 4.89 -12.21
CA ASP A 48 -9.59 4.26 -13.21
C ASP A 48 -8.83 3.05 -12.68
N VAL A 49 -8.79 1.98 -13.48
CA VAL A 49 -8.04 0.74 -13.19
C VAL A 49 -6.58 1.00 -12.82
N SER A 50 -5.96 1.97 -13.50
CA SER A 50 -4.59 2.39 -13.24
C SER A 50 -4.40 2.96 -11.84
N TRP A 51 -5.39 3.65 -11.30
CA TRP A 51 -5.36 4.20 -9.95
C TRP A 51 -5.50 3.10 -8.89
N VAL A 52 -6.42 2.14 -9.12
CA VAL A 52 -6.60 0.97 -8.25
C VAL A 52 -5.31 0.14 -8.17
N LYS A 53 -4.69 -0.13 -9.33
CA LYS A 53 -3.39 -0.83 -9.39
C LYS A 53 -2.31 -0.09 -8.58
N LYS A 54 -2.23 1.24 -8.68
CA LYS A 54 -1.27 2.05 -7.89
C LYS A 54 -1.54 1.95 -6.39
N LYS A 55 -2.80 1.95 -5.95
CA LYS A 55 -3.17 1.76 -4.53
C LYS A 55 -2.69 0.40 -4.02
N ILE A 56 -2.99 -0.69 -4.74
CA ILE A 56 -2.58 -2.06 -4.36
C ILE A 56 -1.05 -2.17 -4.27
N LEU A 57 -0.33 -1.62 -5.26
CA LEU A 57 1.14 -1.61 -5.26
C LEU A 57 1.73 -0.88 -4.05
N LYS A 58 1.18 0.28 -3.72
CA LYS A 58 1.63 1.08 -2.58
C LYS A 58 1.43 0.33 -1.26
N LEU A 59 0.26 -0.27 -1.05
CA LEU A 59 -0.02 -1.07 0.15
C LEU A 59 0.95 -2.23 0.30
N TYR A 60 1.31 -2.89 -0.78
CA TYR A 60 2.30 -3.96 -0.73
C TYR A 60 3.70 -3.48 -0.36
N GLU A 61 4.13 -2.34 -0.91
CA GLU A 61 5.42 -1.74 -0.54
C GLU A 61 5.45 -1.36 0.96
N GLU A 62 4.35 -0.83 1.48
CA GLU A 62 4.16 -0.51 2.90
C GLU A 62 4.17 -1.77 3.77
N TYR A 63 3.44 -2.81 3.37
CA TYR A 63 3.47 -4.12 4.02
C TYR A 63 4.89 -4.71 4.05
N GLY A 64 5.61 -4.65 2.93
CA GLY A 64 6.98 -5.13 2.83
C GLY A 64 7.94 -4.35 3.74
N ALA A 65 7.69 -3.05 3.96
CA ALA A 65 8.44 -2.25 4.91
C ALA A 65 8.14 -2.63 6.37
N LEU A 66 6.86 -2.87 6.70
CA LEU A 66 6.41 -3.30 8.03
C LEU A 66 6.87 -4.72 8.37
N ALA A 67 6.87 -5.63 7.40
CA ALA A 67 7.32 -6.99 7.59
C ALA A 67 8.80 -7.05 8.02
N LYS A 68 9.63 -6.11 7.54
CA LYS A 68 11.04 -5.97 7.94
C LYS A 68 11.22 -5.48 9.37
N SER A 69 10.25 -4.74 9.92
CA SER A 69 10.27 -4.24 11.30
C SER A 69 9.38 -5.04 12.24
N LYS A 70 8.90 -6.22 11.83
CA LYS A 70 7.92 -7.02 12.58
C LYS A 70 8.28 -7.26 14.04
N SER A 71 9.57 -7.50 14.33
CA SER A 71 10.09 -7.77 15.67
C SER A 71 10.26 -6.55 16.57
N ARG A 72 10.22 -5.32 16.01
CA ARG A 72 10.43 -4.09 16.77
C ARG A 72 9.12 -3.59 17.39
N LYS A 73 9.06 -3.55 18.72
CA LYS A 73 7.94 -2.98 19.49
C LYS A 73 8.25 -1.56 19.95
N THR A 74 8.49 -0.67 19.00
CA THR A 74 8.63 0.76 19.31
C THR A 74 7.33 1.46 18.98
N GLU A 75 6.98 2.47 19.76
CA GLU A 75 5.78 3.31 19.56
C GLU A 75 5.65 3.82 18.11
N THR A 76 6.79 4.15 17.48
CA THR A 76 6.82 4.60 16.08
C THR A 76 6.50 3.48 15.08
N GLU A 77 6.87 2.22 15.35
CA GLU A 77 6.52 1.09 14.48
C GLU A 77 5.09 0.60 14.74
N GLU A 78 4.60 0.65 15.97
CA GLU A 78 3.19 0.41 16.30
C GLU A 78 2.28 1.43 15.61
N MET A 79 2.66 2.70 15.62
CA MET A 79 1.97 3.76 14.88
C MET A 79 1.90 3.43 13.38
N LYS A 80 2.99 2.97 12.76
CA LYS A 80 2.96 2.62 11.33
C LYS A 80 2.06 1.41 11.05
N ARG A 81 2.00 0.43 11.95
CA ARG A 81 1.07 -0.72 11.81
C ARG A 81 -0.37 -0.25 11.92
N CYS A 82 -0.65 0.65 12.85
CA CYS A 82 -1.94 1.29 12.98
C CYS A 82 -2.33 2.03 11.69
N ILE A 83 -1.48 2.95 11.21
CA ILE A 83 -1.73 3.69 9.96
C ILE A 83 -1.95 2.74 8.77
N PHE A 84 -1.19 1.64 8.73
CA PHE A 84 -1.34 0.64 7.67
C PHE A 84 -2.66 -0.11 7.76
N ARG A 85 -3.13 -0.48 8.95
CA ARG A 85 -4.46 -1.07 9.13
C ARG A 85 -5.55 -0.11 8.65
N ASP A 86 -5.50 1.15 9.04
CA ASP A 86 -6.46 2.17 8.58
C ASP A 86 -6.40 2.34 7.04
N SER A 87 -5.21 2.22 6.45
CA SER A 87 -5.04 2.30 5.00
C SER A 87 -5.58 1.07 4.24
N LEU A 88 -5.67 -0.10 4.89
CA LEU A 88 -6.29 -1.29 4.32
C LEU A 88 -7.81 -1.13 4.25
N GLU A 89 -8.43 -0.51 5.24
CA GLU A 89 -9.86 -0.18 5.19
C GLU A 89 -10.15 0.85 4.07
N ASP A 90 -9.26 1.82 3.84
CA ASP A 90 -9.36 2.74 2.69
C ASP A 90 -9.05 2.07 1.33
N MET A 91 -8.59 0.82 1.31
CA MET A 91 -8.33 0.09 0.06
C MET A 91 -9.61 -0.09 -0.75
N PHE A 92 -10.75 -0.26 -0.07
CA PHE A 92 -12.06 -0.43 -0.72
C PHE A 92 -12.77 0.89 -1.05
N GLY A 93 -12.17 2.04 -0.72
CA GLY A 93 -12.55 3.37 -1.24
C GLY A 93 -12.18 3.53 -2.73
N ILE A 94 -12.64 2.61 -3.58
CA ILE A 94 -12.45 2.55 -5.04
C ILE A 94 -13.65 3.15 -5.77
N ALA A 95 -14.80 3.23 -5.11
CA ALA A 95 -15.95 3.98 -5.60
C ALA A 95 -15.50 5.42 -5.93
N HIS A 96 -15.85 5.89 -7.12
CA HIS A 96 -15.50 7.23 -7.55
C HIS A 96 -16.06 8.25 -6.54
N SER A 97 -15.40 9.39 -6.36
CA SER A 97 -15.94 10.52 -5.57
C SER A 97 -17.37 10.92 -5.98
N LYS A 98 -17.73 10.69 -7.25
CA LYS A 98 -19.05 10.95 -7.84
C LYS A 98 -20.00 9.75 -7.78
N ALA A 99 -19.63 8.67 -7.08
CA ALA A 99 -20.51 7.51 -6.93
C ALA A 99 -21.84 7.89 -6.26
N MET A 100 -21.82 8.83 -5.30
CA MET A 100 -23.04 9.33 -4.66
C MET A 100 -23.96 10.11 -5.62
N GLU A 101 -23.39 10.70 -6.68
CA GLU A 101 -24.14 11.42 -7.73
C GLU A 101 -24.68 10.47 -8.80
N ALA A 102 -24.21 9.23 -8.85
CA ALA A 102 -24.69 8.23 -9.79
C ALA A 102 -26.04 7.67 -9.34
N LYS A 103 -26.81 7.16 -10.32
CA LYS A 103 -28.11 6.52 -10.10
C LYS A 103 -27.93 5.11 -9.52
N ILE A 104 -27.34 5.05 -8.34
CA ILE A 104 -27.14 3.84 -7.54
C ILE A 104 -28.38 3.64 -6.64
N PRO A 105 -28.81 2.39 -6.37
CA PRO A 105 -29.84 2.09 -5.37
C PRO A 105 -29.52 2.71 -4.01
N GLU A 106 -30.56 3.06 -3.24
CA GLU A 106 -30.37 3.74 -1.96
C GLU A 106 -29.66 2.85 -0.91
N GLU A 107 -29.87 1.53 -0.97
CA GLU A 107 -29.19 0.55 -0.13
C GLU A 107 -27.67 0.56 -0.33
N ASP A 108 -27.22 0.63 -1.58
CA ASP A 108 -25.80 0.68 -1.93
C ASP A 108 -25.17 2.03 -1.54
N LYS A 109 -25.93 3.13 -1.56
CA LYS A 109 -25.46 4.42 -1.01
C LYS A 109 -25.30 4.38 0.49
N ALA A 110 -26.27 3.80 1.21
CA ALA A 110 -26.17 3.61 2.66
C ALA A 110 -24.97 2.73 3.03
N PHE A 111 -24.69 1.69 2.23
CA PHE A 111 -23.47 0.89 2.38
C PHE A 111 -22.19 1.72 2.17
N LEU A 112 -22.15 2.59 1.15
CA LEU A 112 -21.02 3.49 0.91
C LEU A 112 -20.83 4.54 2.03
N GLU A 113 -21.91 5.00 2.66
CA GLU A 113 -21.87 5.91 3.80
C GLU A 113 -21.39 5.23 5.08
N ALA A 114 -21.90 4.03 5.37
CA ALA A 114 -21.44 3.21 6.48
C ALA A 114 -19.93 2.93 6.40
N GLN A 115 -19.40 2.69 5.20
CA GLN A 115 -17.95 2.55 4.98
C GLN A 115 -17.12 3.81 5.27
N ARG A 116 -17.75 5.00 5.29
CA ARG A 116 -17.08 6.27 5.60
C ARG A 116 -17.18 6.60 7.08
N GLU A 117 -18.30 6.28 7.71
CA GLU A 117 -18.56 6.52 9.14
C GLU A 117 -17.79 5.56 10.04
N ASP A 118 -17.69 4.29 9.66
CA ASP A 118 -17.04 3.25 10.48
C ASP A 118 -15.51 3.27 10.39
N ARG A 119 -14.92 4.35 9.83
CA ARG A 119 -13.48 4.59 9.78
C ARG A 119 -12.97 4.99 11.17
N GLN A 120 -13.06 4.08 12.13
CA GLN A 120 -12.37 4.20 13.40
C GLN A 120 -10.86 4.11 13.15
N THR A 121 -10.27 5.28 12.90
CA THR A 121 -8.82 5.48 13.06
C THR A 121 -8.41 4.88 14.39
N CYS A 122 -7.35 4.05 14.43
CA CYS A 122 -6.88 3.51 15.70
C CYS A 122 -6.83 4.64 16.74
N SER A 123 -7.30 4.37 17.96
CA SER A 123 -7.39 5.27 19.12
C SER A 123 -6.01 5.81 19.59
N PHE A 124 -5.24 6.40 18.69
CA PHE A 124 -3.95 7.00 18.94
C PHE A 124 -4.01 8.41 18.40
N ASP A 125 -3.83 9.37 19.31
CA ASP A 125 -3.94 10.82 19.12
C ASP A 125 -3.39 11.27 17.75
N TRP A 126 -4.10 12.18 17.08
CA TRP A 126 -3.70 12.79 15.80
C TRP A 126 -2.24 13.31 15.82
N ARG A 127 -1.78 13.76 16.99
CA ARG A 127 -0.39 14.20 17.27
C ARG A 127 0.65 13.13 16.96
N GLY A 128 0.31 11.86 17.16
CA GLY A 128 1.17 10.72 16.86
C GLY A 128 1.43 10.54 15.35
N ARG A 129 0.40 10.73 14.52
CA ARG A 129 0.53 10.68 13.05
C ARG A 129 1.46 11.79 12.54
N GLU A 130 1.30 13.00 13.06
CA GLU A 130 2.14 14.14 12.67
C GLU A 130 3.60 13.96 13.11
N ALA A 131 3.84 13.43 14.31
CA ALA A 131 5.19 13.11 14.79
C ALA A 131 5.90 12.06 13.91
N VAL A 132 5.18 11.04 13.43
CA VAL A 132 5.72 10.05 12.49
C VAL A 132 5.97 10.66 11.12
N ALA A 133 5.04 11.47 10.59
CA ALA A 133 5.24 12.19 9.34
C ALA A 133 6.48 13.10 9.40
N ARG A 134 6.68 13.81 10.51
CA ARG A 134 7.87 14.66 10.76
C ARG A 134 9.15 13.83 10.80
N LYS A 135 9.16 12.68 11.50
CA LYS A 135 10.31 11.76 11.53
C LYS A 135 10.63 11.19 10.14
N LEU A 136 9.62 10.82 9.35
CA LEU A 136 9.78 10.34 7.98
C LEU A 136 10.32 11.43 7.05
N GLY A 137 9.79 12.65 7.15
CA GLY A 137 10.26 13.83 6.41
C GLY A 137 11.72 14.14 6.68
N ARG A 138 12.14 14.11 7.96
CA ARG A 138 13.57 14.26 8.33
C ARG A 138 14.45 13.18 7.71
N LYS A 139 14.02 11.91 7.70
CA LYS A 139 14.76 10.81 7.07
C LYS A 139 14.87 10.98 5.55
N ARG A 140 13.79 11.43 4.88
CA ARG A 140 13.81 11.72 3.43
C ARG A 140 14.80 12.84 3.08
N ARG A 141 14.77 13.96 3.81
CA ARG A 141 15.72 15.07 3.61
C ARG A 141 17.18 14.66 3.82
N LYS A 142 17.45 13.78 4.80
CA LYS A 142 18.79 13.22 5.01
C LYS A 142 19.23 12.31 3.88
N ARG A 143 18.32 11.52 3.28
CA ARG A 143 18.65 10.68 2.12
C ARG A 143 18.97 11.52 0.89
N GLN A 144 18.19 12.56 0.62
CA GLN A 144 18.44 13.48 -0.51
C GLN A 144 19.80 14.18 -0.40
N ARG A 145 20.18 14.65 0.79
CA ARG A 145 21.50 15.25 1.05
C ARG A 145 22.69 14.31 0.93
N MET A 146 22.46 12.99 0.91
CA MET A 146 23.52 11.98 0.73
C MET A 146 23.59 11.49 -0.73
N GLU A 147 22.62 11.89 -1.56
CA GLU A 147 22.50 11.53 -2.97
C GLU A 147 22.95 12.68 -3.90
N GLU A 148 22.96 13.92 -3.39
CA GLU A 148 23.69 15.09 -3.94
C GLU A 148 25.18 15.02 -3.58
#